data_AF-A0A6P0MKF4-F1
#
_entry.id   AF-A0A6P0MKF4-F1
#
_cell.length_a   1.000
_cell.length_b   1.000
_cell.length_c   1.000
_cell.angle_alpha   90.00
_cell.angle_beta   90.00
_cell.angle_gamma   90.00
#
_symmetry.space_group_name_H-M   'P 1'
#
loop_
_entity.id
_entity.type
_entity.pdbx_description
1 polymer ?
#
loop_
_entity_poly.entity_id
_entity_poly.type
_entity_poly.pdbx_seq_one_letter_code
_entity_poly.pdbx_strand_id
1 'polypeptide(L)'
;MLDLAKIKLIAQSYSPQELFAALVWQRRFNEFDGEEVISDLSQHPSLWASFLFTKPIFAPDESGLSFGGVIDTLMAMANYRPMPESSIIHFIAYPADTLYILTENQDITVSQLLDLGKKWRADSVDVCDGSNQEYGLRLQRRLRARLEGGLWGEDVQQDRDAVVISYWWD
;
A
#
# COMPACT_ATOMS: atom_id res chain seq x y z
N MET A 1 25.92 -11.11 -4.12
CA MET A 1 25.22 -12.26 -4.74
C MET A 1 23.99 -12.54 -3.90
N LEU A 2 22.83 -12.78 -4.52
CA LEU A 2 21.59 -13.04 -3.79
C LEU A 2 21.69 -14.37 -3.04
N ASP A 3 21.44 -14.35 -1.73
CA ASP A 3 21.36 -15.56 -0.92
C ASP A 3 19.96 -16.19 -1.09
N LEU A 4 19.88 -17.20 -1.96
CA LEU A 4 18.63 -17.88 -2.27
C LEU A 4 18.01 -18.60 -1.07
N ALA A 5 18.83 -19.06 -0.11
CA ALA A 5 18.31 -19.72 1.09
C ALA A 5 17.62 -18.69 2.00
N LYS A 6 18.25 -17.53 2.17
CA LYS A 6 17.64 -16.41 2.89
C LYS A 6 16.35 -15.91 2.23
N ILE A 7 16.34 -15.78 0.90
CA ILE A 7 15.13 -15.36 0.15
C ILE A 7 13.99 -16.35 0.36
N LYS A 8 14.27 -17.66 0.25
CA LYS A 8 13.27 -18.70 0.48
C LYS A 8 12.71 -18.66 1.90
N LEU A 9 13.59 -18.50 2.90
CA LEU A 9 13.17 -18.39 4.30
C LEU A 9 12.23 -17.20 4.50
N ILE A 10 12.58 -16.02 3.98
CA ILE A 10 11.75 -14.81 4.10
C ILE A 10 10.39 -15.01 3.41
N ALA A 11 10.38 -15.52 2.18
CA ALA A 11 9.15 -15.75 1.42
C ALA A 11 8.22 -16.79 2.06
N GLN A 12 8.75 -17.71 2.86
CA GLN A 12 7.97 -18.68 3.64
C GLN A 12 7.54 -18.14 5.01
N SER A 13 8.26 -17.15 5.54
CA SER A 13 8.05 -16.65 6.90
C SER A 13 7.15 -15.42 6.95
N TYR A 14 7.05 -14.66 5.86
CA TYR A 14 6.30 -13.41 5.80
C TYR A 14 5.45 -13.33 4.53
N SER A 15 4.20 -12.93 4.71
CA SER A 15 3.31 -12.50 3.65
C SER A 15 3.79 -11.17 3.03
N PRO A 16 3.42 -10.88 1.77
CA PRO A 16 3.67 -9.57 1.17
C PRO A 16 3.13 -8.41 2.02
N GLN A 17 1.99 -8.60 2.68
CA GLN A 17 1.34 -7.61 3.55
C GLN A 17 2.16 -7.33 4.80
N GLU A 18 2.78 -8.33 5.42
CA GLU A 18 3.69 -8.11 6.56
C GLU A 18 4.95 -7.35 6.14
N LEU A 19 5.46 -7.61 4.93
CA LEU A 19 6.58 -6.85 4.40
C LEU A 19 6.21 -5.37 4.15
N PHE A 20 5.02 -5.11 3.60
CA PHE A 20 4.51 -3.75 3.46
C PHE A 20 4.21 -3.09 4.80
N ALA A 21 3.62 -3.82 5.76
CA ALA A 21 3.40 -3.34 7.12
C ALA A 21 4.71 -2.90 7.78
N ALA A 22 5.79 -3.67 7.60
CA ALA A 22 7.10 -3.30 8.11
C ALA A 22 7.66 -2.02 7.46
N LEU A 23 7.37 -1.78 6.18
CA LEU A 23 7.73 -0.52 5.51
C LEU A 23 6.95 0.67 6.06
N VAL A 24 5.65 0.50 6.30
CA VAL A 24 4.78 1.54 6.91
C VAL A 24 5.21 1.83 8.34
N TRP A 25 5.43 0.80 9.15
CA TRP A 25 5.82 0.91 10.56
C TRP A 25 7.05 1.81 10.77
N GLN A 26 8.00 1.78 9.83
CA GLN A 26 9.23 2.56 9.90
C GLN A 26 9.03 4.05 9.58
N ARG A 27 7.83 4.46 9.17
CA ARG A 27 7.57 5.79 8.63
C ARG A 27 6.92 6.69 9.67
N ARG A 28 7.52 7.88 9.80
CA ARG A 28 7.00 9.01 10.56
C ARG A 28 7.34 10.29 9.81
N PHE A 29 6.36 11.13 9.53
CA PHE A 29 6.52 12.41 8.86
C PHE A 29 5.26 13.25 9.09
N ASN A 30 5.37 14.58 9.08
CA ASN A 30 4.24 15.47 9.39
C ASN A 30 3.50 15.01 10.67
N GLU A 31 2.20 14.72 10.55
CA GLU A 31 1.38 14.12 11.61
C GLU A 31 1.16 12.61 11.45
N PHE A 32 1.73 12.00 10.39
CA PHE A 32 1.65 10.57 10.13
C PHE A 32 2.53 9.76 11.11
N ASP A 33 1.93 8.76 11.74
CA ASP A 33 2.62 7.74 12.53
C ASP A 33 2.30 6.33 12.01
N GLY A 34 3.26 5.72 11.33
CA GLY A 34 3.09 4.38 10.76
C GLY A 34 2.90 3.28 11.79
N GLU A 35 3.41 3.45 13.01
CA GLU A 35 3.18 2.49 14.10
C GLU A 35 1.71 2.51 14.56
N GLU A 36 1.11 3.70 14.66
CA GLU A 36 -0.32 3.84 14.99
C GLU A 36 -1.20 3.23 13.90
N VAL A 37 -0.93 3.56 12.63
CA VAL A 37 -1.69 3.04 11.48
C VAL A 37 -1.66 1.51 11.44
N ILE A 38 -0.48 0.89 11.55
CA ILE A 38 -0.37 -0.57 11.50
C ILE A 38 -0.97 -1.23 12.75
N SER A 39 -0.83 -0.62 13.92
CA SER A 39 -1.47 -1.11 15.15
C SER A 39 -2.99 -1.15 14.99
N ASP A 40 -3.59 -0.08 14.47
CA ASP A 40 -5.04 -0.02 14.25
C ASP A 40 -5.51 -1.04 13.22
N LEU A 41 -4.81 -1.15 12.08
CA LEU A 41 -5.13 -2.17 11.07
C LEU A 41 -5.03 -3.59 11.62
N SER A 42 -4.07 -3.86 12.50
CA SER A 42 -3.90 -5.17 13.15
C SER A 42 -5.03 -5.51 14.13
N GLN A 43 -5.60 -4.49 14.79
CA GLN A 43 -6.72 -4.65 15.72
C GLN A 43 -8.07 -4.79 15.00
N HIS A 44 -8.14 -4.37 13.74
CA HIS A 44 -9.36 -4.38 12.93
C HIS A 44 -9.18 -5.13 11.59
N PRO A 45 -8.78 -6.41 11.60
CA PRO A 45 -8.54 -7.17 10.36
C PRO A 45 -9.80 -7.37 9.51
N SER A 46 -11.00 -7.22 10.08
CA SER A 46 -12.26 -7.28 9.34
C SER A 46 -12.53 -6.03 8.48
N LEU A 47 -11.79 -4.93 8.70
CA LEU A 47 -11.99 -3.68 7.98
C LEU A 47 -11.29 -3.63 6.63
N TRP A 48 -10.36 -4.54 6.35
CA TRP A 48 -9.54 -4.45 5.14
C TRP A 48 -9.20 -5.84 4.60
N ALA A 49 -9.09 -5.93 3.28
CA ALA A 49 -8.64 -7.14 2.59
C ALA A 49 -7.16 -7.05 2.20
N SER A 50 -6.69 -5.86 1.82
CA SER A 50 -5.28 -5.57 1.55
C SER A 50 -5.03 -4.06 1.66
N PHE A 51 -3.78 -3.66 1.81
CA PHE A 51 -3.39 -2.25 1.72
C PHE A 51 -2.07 -2.09 0.97
N LEU A 52 -1.82 -0.88 0.50
CA LEU A 52 -0.58 -0.47 -0.13
C LEU A 52 -0.23 0.93 0.36
N PHE A 53 1.00 1.11 0.84
CA PHE A 53 1.52 2.44 1.16
C PHE A 53 2.56 2.78 0.11
N THR A 54 2.37 3.87 -0.63
CA THR A 54 3.28 4.27 -1.71
C THR A 54 3.12 5.76 -2.01
N LYS A 55 3.82 6.26 -3.03
CA LYS A 55 3.57 7.60 -3.56
C LYS A 55 2.21 7.64 -4.27
N PRO A 56 1.62 8.82 -4.43
CA PRO A 56 0.41 9.00 -5.21
C PRO A 56 0.46 8.28 -6.56
N ILE A 57 -0.42 7.30 -6.77
CA ILE A 57 -0.58 6.63 -8.05
C ILE A 57 -1.49 7.50 -8.92
N PHE A 58 -0.92 8.48 -9.61
CA PHE A 58 -1.61 9.17 -10.70
C PHE A 58 -1.52 8.34 -12.00
N ALA A 59 -2.58 8.34 -12.83
CA ALA A 59 -2.50 7.90 -14.22
C ALA A 59 -2.87 9.08 -15.13
N PRO A 60 -2.10 9.42 -16.18
CA PRO A 60 -1.19 8.58 -16.96
C PRO A 60 0.30 8.75 -16.60
N ASP A 61 1.03 7.65 -16.63
CA ASP A 61 2.42 7.58 -16.19
C ASP A 61 3.41 8.11 -17.25
N GLU A 62 3.50 9.43 -17.39
CA GLU A 62 4.55 10.07 -18.21
C GLU A 62 5.87 10.25 -17.45
N SER A 63 5.89 10.04 -16.12
CA SER A 63 7.01 10.37 -15.22
C SER A 63 7.56 9.22 -14.36
N GLY A 64 7.03 8.00 -14.48
CA GLY A 64 7.47 6.80 -13.75
C GLY A 64 6.90 6.66 -12.34
N LEU A 65 5.83 7.40 -12.00
CA LEU A 65 5.21 7.40 -10.66
C LEU A 65 4.17 6.28 -10.46
N SER A 66 4.03 5.37 -11.43
CA SER A 66 3.21 4.17 -11.29
C SER A 66 3.83 3.11 -10.36
N PHE A 67 3.24 1.91 -10.30
CA PHE A 67 3.85 0.73 -9.65
C PHE A 67 5.34 0.50 -10.00
N GLY A 68 5.82 0.99 -11.16
CA GLY A 68 7.24 1.02 -11.50
C GLY A 68 8.09 1.75 -10.46
N GLY A 69 7.62 2.91 -9.97
CA GLY A 69 8.29 3.70 -8.94
C GLY A 69 8.45 2.96 -7.60
N VAL A 70 7.53 2.06 -7.25
CA VAL A 70 7.69 1.19 -6.07
C VAL A 70 8.87 0.25 -6.27
N ILE A 71 8.95 -0.40 -7.44
CA ILE A 71 10.04 -1.34 -7.75
C ILE A 71 11.38 -0.60 -7.77
N ASP A 72 11.46 0.56 -8.41
CA ASP A 72 12.68 1.37 -8.48
C ASP A 72 13.11 1.82 -7.08
N THR A 73 12.16 2.22 -6.23
CA THR A 73 12.41 2.59 -4.83
C THR A 73 12.96 1.41 -4.03
N LEU A 74 12.32 0.24 -4.13
CA LEU A 74 12.79 -0.97 -3.45
C LEU A 74 14.17 -1.41 -3.95
N MET A 75 14.44 -1.29 -5.25
CA MET A 75 15.74 -1.56 -5.82
C MET A 75 16.80 -0.56 -5.33
N ALA A 76 16.47 0.72 -5.25
CA ALA A 76 17.38 1.73 -4.70
C ALA A 76 17.70 1.44 -3.23
N MET A 77 16.70 1.09 -2.42
CA MET A 77 16.87 0.66 -1.03
C MET A 77 17.74 -0.59 -0.90
N ALA A 78 17.51 -1.61 -1.73
CA ALA A 78 18.30 -2.83 -1.70
C ALA A 78 19.77 -2.62 -2.09
N ASN A 79 20.04 -1.64 -2.95
CA ASN A 79 21.39 -1.31 -3.41
C ASN A 79 22.09 -0.25 -2.53
N TYR A 80 21.41 0.30 -1.52
CA TYR A 80 22.05 1.24 -0.62
C TYR A 80 23.16 0.55 0.18
N ARG A 81 24.32 1.20 0.26
CA ARG A 81 25.42 0.75 1.10
C ARG A 81 25.34 1.48 2.44
N PRO A 82 25.36 0.76 3.58
CA PRO A 82 25.37 1.38 4.90
C PRO A 82 26.49 2.40 4.98
N MET A 83 26.12 3.67 5.21
CA MET A 83 27.08 4.72 5.48
C MET A 83 27.45 4.71 6.97
N PRO A 84 28.67 5.14 7.34
CA PRO A 84 29.05 5.31 8.75
C PRO A 84 28.08 6.26 9.46
N GLU A 85 27.79 6.03 10.75
CA GLU A 85 26.89 6.87 11.57
C GLU A 85 27.30 8.36 11.60
N SER A 86 28.57 8.66 11.33
CA SER A 86 29.10 10.03 11.19
C SER A 86 28.67 10.74 9.90
N SER A 87 27.91 10.09 9.03
CA SER A 87 27.51 10.63 7.74
C SER A 87 26.31 11.56 7.90
N ILE A 88 26.42 12.78 7.36
CA ILE A 88 25.35 13.78 7.42
C ILE A 88 24.11 13.34 6.61
N ILE A 89 24.30 12.42 5.66
CA ILE A 89 23.26 11.91 4.76
C ILE A 89 23.11 10.42 5.03
N HIS A 90 22.01 10.03 5.69
CA HIS A 90 21.56 8.64 5.83
C HIS A 90 20.51 8.32 4.77
N PHE A 91 20.38 7.06 4.36
CA PHE A 91 19.41 6.68 3.32
C PHE A 91 17.98 7.00 3.70
N ILE A 92 17.22 7.24 2.64
CA ILE A 92 15.85 7.70 2.62
C ILE A 92 14.95 6.57 3.14
N ALA A 93 14.30 6.79 4.28
CA ALA A 93 13.19 5.93 4.72
C ALA A 93 12.17 5.81 3.59
N TYR A 94 11.58 4.62 3.39
CA TYR A 94 10.66 4.30 2.28
C TYR A 94 9.77 5.51 1.88
N PRO A 95 10.06 6.20 0.77
CA PRO A 95 9.51 7.53 0.47
C PRO A 95 8.09 7.43 -0.08
N ALA A 96 7.16 7.14 0.83
CA ALA A 96 5.73 7.03 0.60
C ALA A 96 4.99 7.91 1.62
N ASP A 97 3.84 8.39 1.17
CA ASP A 97 2.99 9.42 1.78
C ASP A 97 1.49 9.20 1.47
N THR A 98 1.14 8.14 0.73
CA THR A 98 -0.26 7.78 0.45
C THR A 98 -0.55 6.34 0.84
N LEU A 99 -1.61 6.15 1.63
CA LEU A 99 -2.11 4.84 2.02
C LEU A 99 -3.36 4.50 1.20
N TYR A 100 -3.36 3.33 0.58
CA TYR A 100 -4.51 2.78 -0.13
C TYR A 100 -4.99 1.54 0.62
N ILE A 101 -6.25 1.51 1.02
CA ILE A 101 -6.89 0.35 1.67
C ILE A 101 -7.96 -0.21 0.74
N LEU A 102 -7.83 -1.50 0.41
CA LEU A 102 -8.88 -2.27 -0.25
C LEU A 102 -9.82 -2.85 0.80
N THR A 103 -11.11 -2.60 0.65
CA THR A 103 -12.14 -3.06 1.58
C THR A 103 -13.44 -3.41 0.86
N GLU A 104 -14.36 -4.02 1.59
CA GLU A 104 -15.71 -4.30 1.11
C GLU A 104 -16.55 -3.01 1.06
N ASN A 105 -17.38 -2.87 0.03
CA ASN A 105 -18.28 -1.73 -0.14
C ASN A 105 -19.50 -1.84 0.79
N GLN A 106 -19.26 -1.68 2.09
CA GLN A 106 -20.29 -1.66 3.12
C GLN A 106 -20.21 -0.35 3.90
N ASP A 107 -21.33 0.34 4.04
CA ASP A 107 -21.42 1.67 4.69
C ASP A 107 -20.76 1.69 6.08
N ILE A 108 -20.97 0.63 6.88
CA ILE A 108 -20.39 0.52 8.24
C ILE A 108 -18.87 0.43 8.17
N THR A 109 -18.34 -0.43 7.30
CA THR A 109 -16.90 -0.65 7.11
C THR A 109 -16.22 0.61 6.59
N VAL A 110 -16.82 1.24 5.58
CA VAL A 110 -16.34 2.51 5.01
C VAL A 110 -16.36 3.61 6.07
N SER A 111 -17.44 3.75 6.84
CA SER A 111 -17.52 4.77 7.91
C SER A 111 -16.45 4.58 8.98
N GLN A 112 -16.18 3.35 9.41
CA GLN A 112 -15.15 3.05 10.41
C GLN A 112 -13.74 3.40 9.88
N LEU A 113 -13.48 3.11 8.61
CA LEU A 113 -12.22 3.48 7.95
C LEU A 113 -12.07 5.00 7.78
N LEU A 114 -13.16 5.73 7.49
CA LEU A 114 -13.14 7.20 7.47
C LEU A 114 -12.83 7.79 8.85
N ASP A 115 -13.35 7.19 9.92
CA ASP A 115 -13.04 7.62 11.28
C ASP A 115 -11.59 7.32 11.68
N LEU A 116 -11.02 6.19 11.22
CA LEU A 116 -9.59 5.92 11.34
C LEU A 116 -8.75 6.95 10.58
N GLY A 117 -9.17 7.37 9.38
CA GLY A 117 -8.51 8.44 8.64
C GLY A 117 -8.40 9.75 9.42
N LYS A 118 -9.46 10.12 10.16
CA LYS A 118 -9.44 11.28 11.06
C LYS A 118 -8.47 11.07 12.24
N LYS A 119 -8.46 9.86 12.82
CA LYS A 119 -7.54 9.50 13.91
C LYS A 119 -6.09 9.63 13.46
N TRP A 120 -5.77 9.12 12.27
CA TRP A 120 -4.44 9.18 11.65
C TRP A 120 -4.09 10.55 11.08
N ARG A 121 -5.00 11.54 11.22
CA ARG A 121 -4.82 12.92 10.75
C ARG A 121 -4.44 12.99 9.27
N ALA A 122 -5.11 12.19 8.44
CA ALA A 122 -4.99 12.34 7.00
C ALA A 122 -5.60 13.68 6.58
N ASP A 123 -4.89 14.42 5.71
CA ASP A 123 -5.34 15.71 5.20
C ASP A 123 -6.54 15.55 4.26
N SER A 124 -6.55 14.46 3.48
CA SER A 124 -7.66 14.10 2.63
C SER A 124 -7.88 12.59 2.61
N VAL A 125 -9.15 12.20 2.44
CA VAL A 125 -9.57 10.81 2.32
C VAL A 125 -10.54 10.67 1.16
N ASP A 126 -10.19 9.83 0.19
CA ASP A 126 -10.98 9.60 -1.03
C ASP A 126 -11.48 8.15 -1.10
N VAL A 127 -12.75 7.95 -1.46
CA VAL A 127 -13.34 6.62 -1.67
C VAL A 127 -13.60 6.41 -3.16
N CYS A 128 -13.03 5.34 -3.72
CA CYS A 128 -13.18 4.97 -5.13
C CYS A 128 -13.81 3.59 -5.26
N ASP A 129 -15.01 3.53 -5.84
CA ASP A 129 -15.84 2.32 -6.01
C ASP A 129 -15.83 1.77 -7.45
N GLY A 130 -14.98 2.31 -8.32
CA GLY A 130 -14.91 1.93 -9.74
C GLY A 130 -16.11 2.32 -10.58
N SER A 131 -17.15 2.95 -9.99
CA SER A 131 -18.32 3.48 -10.70
C SER A 131 -18.09 4.92 -11.17
N ASN A 132 -17.11 5.61 -10.59
CA ASN A 132 -16.69 6.95 -10.98
C ASN A 132 -16.02 6.94 -12.37
N GLN A 133 -16.82 7.25 -13.39
CA GLN A 133 -16.48 7.07 -14.82
C GLN A 133 -15.45 8.05 -15.41
N GLU A 134 -14.97 9.04 -14.66
CA GLU A 134 -14.00 9.98 -15.18
C GLU A 134 -12.57 9.57 -14.76
N TYR A 135 -11.78 9.15 -15.75
CA TYR A 135 -10.31 8.99 -15.78
C TYR A 135 -9.66 7.58 -15.73
N GLY A 136 -10.24 6.53 -15.11
CA GLY A 136 -9.52 5.24 -14.87
C GLY A 136 -9.67 4.10 -15.90
N LEU A 137 -10.59 4.22 -16.86
CA LEU A 137 -11.28 3.07 -17.49
C LEU A 137 -10.44 2.14 -18.41
N ARG A 138 -9.25 2.55 -18.89
CA ARG A 138 -8.44 1.73 -19.82
C ARG A 138 -7.34 0.92 -19.14
N LEU A 139 -6.79 1.41 -18.03
CA LEU A 139 -5.70 0.73 -17.30
C LEU A 139 -6.25 -0.25 -16.26
N GLN A 140 -7.31 0.15 -15.55
CA GLN A 140 -8.00 -0.71 -14.57
C GLN A 140 -8.47 -2.02 -15.20
N ARG A 141 -9.04 -2.01 -16.41
CA ARG A 141 -9.51 -3.25 -17.08
C ARG A 141 -8.38 -4.23 -17.40
N ARG A 142 -7.17 -3.74 -17.71
CA ARG A 142 -6.00 -4.59 -18.02
C ARG A 142 -5.29 -5.11 -16.77
N LEU A 143 -5.24 -4.31 -15.70
CA LEU A 143 -4.68 -4.74 -14.42
C LEU A 143 -5.62 -5.73 -13.72
N ARG A 144 -6.93 -5.43 -13.72
CA ARG A 144 -7.99 -6.31 -13.21
C ARG A 144 -7.93 -7.69 -13.86
N ALA A 145 -7.96 -7.76 -15.19
CA ALA A 145 -7.88 -9.05 -15.90
C ALA A 145 -6.56 -9.83 -15.69
N ARG A 146 -5.45 -9.15 -15.36
CA ARG A 146 -4.15 -9.81 -15.12
C ARG A 146 -3.95 -10.24 -13.67
N LEU A 147 -4.51 -9.51 -12.72
CA LEU A 147 -4.46 -9.82 -11.29
C LEU A 147 -5.54 -10.87 -10.94
N GLU A 148 -6.73 -10.78 -11.54
CA GLU A 148 -7.76 -11.81 -11.47
C GLU A 148 -7.32 -13.13 -12.14
N GLY A 149 -6.35 -13.12 -13.07
CA GLY A 149 -5.79 -14.36 -13.61
C GLY A 149 -4.85 -15.11 -12.66
N GLY A 150 -4.32 -14.43 -11.64
CA GLY A 150 -3.30 -14.99 -10.71
C GLY A 150 -3.79 -15.23 -9.29
N LEU A 151 -4.88 -14.57 -8.88
CA LEU A 151 -5.40 -14.62 -7.50
C LEU A 151 -6.42 -15.74 -7.24
N TRP A 152 -7.01 -16.34 -8.29
CA TRP A 152 -8.10 -17.31 -8.13
C TRP A 152 -7.53 -18.73 -8.12
N GLY A 153 -7.15 -19.19 -6.93
CA GLY A 153 -7.26 -20.61 -6.57
C GLY A 153 -8.73 -21.04 -6.49
N GLU A 154 -8.98 -22.35 -6.31
CA GLU A 154 -10.29 -23.01 -6.48
C GLU A 154 -11.42 -22.61 -5.49
N ASP A 155 -11.34 -21.49 -4.77
CA ASP A 155 -12.43 -21.00 -3.92
C ASP A 155 -13.00 -19.70 -4.45
N VAL A 156 -14.08 -19.82 -5.22
CA VAL A 156 -14.93 -18.70 -5.64
C VAL A 156 -15.73 -18.23 -4.41
N GLN A 157 -15.10 -17.43 -3.54
CA GLN A 157 -15.84 -16.63 -2.59
C GLN A 157 -16.60 -15.54 -3.36
N GLN A 158 -17.92 -15.51 -3.13
CA GLN A 158 -18.93 -14.62 -3.70
C GLN A 158 -18.40 -13.25 -4.15
N ASP A 159 -18.75 -12.82 -5.36
CA ASP A 159 -18.54 -11.45 -5.85
C ASP A 159 -19.05 -10.44 -4.80
N ARG A 160 -18.12 -9.82 -4.07
CA ARG A 160 -18.39 -8.72 -3.15
C ARG A 160 -17.94 -7.43 -3.81
N ASP A 161 -18.82 -6.44 -3.83
CA ASP A 161 -18.46 -5.10 -4.26
C ASP A 161 -17.34 -4.57 -3.35
N ALA A 162 -16.27 -4.05 -3.95
CA ALA A 162 -15.08 -3.60 -3.24
C ALA A 162 -14.79 -2.14 -3.57
N VAL A 163 -14.26 -1.41 -2.59
CA VAL A 163 -13.81 -0.02 -2.73
C VAL A 163 -12.37 0.13 -2.31
N VAL A 164 -11.70 1.13 -2.88
CA VAL A 164 -10.38 1.57 -2.43
C VAL A 164 -10.55 2.90 -1.71
N ILE A 165 -10.09 2.97 -0.47
CA ILE A 165 -10.01 4.21 0.30
C ILE A 165 -8.56 4.69 0.28
N SER A 166 -8.34 5.93 -0.13
CA SER A 166 -7.02 6.56 -0.23
C SER A 166 -6.88 7.62 0.86
N TYR A 167 -5.76 7.62 1.57
CA TYR A 167 -5.43 8.59 2.62
C TYR A 167 -4.15 9.32 2.24
N TRP A 168 -4.16 10.64 2.37
CA TRP A 168 -3.08 11.52 1.93
C TRP A 168 -2.60 12.39 3.09
N TRP A 169 -1.30 12.66 3.12
CA TRP A 169 -0.63 13.52 4.10
C TRP A 169 0.30 14.49 3.36
N ASP A 170 -0.23 15.63 2.91
CA ASP A 170 0.43 16.63 2.04
C ASP A 170 1.19 17.73 2.83
#